data_AF-A0A330L9C1-F1
#
_entry.id   AF-A0A330L9C1-F1
#
_cell.length_a   1.000
_cell.length_b   1.000
_cell.length_c   1.000
_cell.angle_alpha   90.00
_cell.angle_beta   90.00
_cell.angle_gamma   90.00
#
_symmetry.space_group_name_H-M   'P 1'
#
loop_
_entity.id
_entity.type
_entity.pdbx_description
1 polymer ?
#
loop_
_entity_poly.entity_id
_entity_poly.type
_entity_poly.pdbx_seq_one_letter_code
_entity_poly.pdbx_strand_id
1 'polypeptide(L)'
;MATPDGISDRDWGKVHTLALLLVTASVTSKKKANKAYSQKLLRYLNRLEVKYGELPSILATRACYIVGNKRKETLLCRAYRLSMQRNDLLNQAEIAHSLSSLYIENLRRYREGINWLGKLKAHARKAKDKYLEQEYDRLRLEAQKIKAKSGKPASSIREHERGGVGS
;
A
#
# COMPACT_ATOMS: atom_id res chain seq x y z
N MET A 1 -15.57 3.77 -15.19
CA MET A 1 -16.33 4.39 -14.09
C MET A 1 -15.53 5.57 -13.56
N ALA A 2 -16.16 6.74 -13.40
CA ALA A 2 -15.55 7.89 -12.74
C ALA A 2 -15.04 7.48 -11.34
N THR A 3 -14.01 8.14 -10.84
CA THR A 3 -13.57 7.87 -9.47
C THR A 3 -14.63 8.33 -8.48
N PRO A 4 -14.72 7.70 -7.28
CA PRO A 4 -15.65 8.13 -6.24
C PRO A 4 -15.50 9.60 -5.84
N ASP A 5 -14.30 10.15 -6.00
CA ASP A 5 -14.00 11.55 -5.69
C ASP A 5 -14.19 12.53 -6.87
N GLY A 6 -14.72 12.07 -8.01
CA GLY A 6 -15.26 12.93 -9.07
C GLY A 6 -14.37 13.14 -10.30
N ILE A 7 -13.33 12.33 -10.51
CA ILE A 7 -12.52 12.39 -11.74
C ILE A 7 -13.27 11.68 -12.86
N SER A 8 -13.43 12.37 -13.99
CA SER A 8 -14.17 11.84 -15.14
C SER A 8 -13.60 10.52 -15.66
N ASP A 9 -14.46 9.69 -16.22
CA ASP A 9 -14.11 8.44 -16.90
C ASP A 9 -12.99 8.58 -17.92
N ARG A 10 -13.04 9.65 -18.71
CA ARG A 10 -12.05 9.90 -19.76
C ARG A 10 -10.66 10.15 -19.17
N ASP A 11 -10.59 10.95 -18.11
CA ASP A 11 -9.32 11.29 -17.47
C ASP A 11 -8.77 10.10 -16.68
N TRP A 12 -9.63 9.40 -15.93
CA TRP A 12 -9.20 8.24 -15.17
C TRP A 12 -8.86 7.04 -16.06
N GLY A 13 -9.56 6.87 -17.19
CA GLY A 13 -9.23 5.86 -18.19
C GLY A 13 -7.80 6.00 -18.71
N LYS A 14 -7.29 7.22 -18.86
CA LYS A 14 -5.89 7.46 -19.27
C LYS A 14 -4.88 7.10 -18.17
N VAL A 15 -5.21 7.28 -16.89
CA VAL A 15 -4.42 6.74 -15.77
C VAL A 15 -4.33 5.23 -15.89
N HIS A 16 -5.46 4.55 -16.09
CA HIS A 16 -5.53 3.10 -16.25
C HIS A 16 -4.69 2.62 -17.45
N THR A 17 -4.80 3.25 -18.62
CA THR A 17 -3.98 2.91 -19.79
C THR A 17 -2.49 3.02 -19.51
N LEU A 18 -2.04 4.11 -18.86
CA LEU A 18 -0.63 4.31 -18.53
C LEU A 18 -0.13 3.30 -17.49
N ALA A 19 -0.96 2.96 -16.50
CA ALA A 19 -0.67 1.92 -15.51
C ALA A 19 -0.51 0.55 -16.18
N LEU A 20 -1.39 0.18 -17.10
CA LEU A 20 -1.32 -1.08 -17.85
C LEU A 20 -0.03 -1.15 -18.69
N LEU A 21 0.31 -0.10 -19.43
CA LEU A 21 1.55 -0.02 -20.21
C LEU A 21 2.81 -0.19 -19.34
N LEU A 22 2.78 0.33 -18.11
CA LEU A 22 3.86 0.17 -17.15
C LEU A 22 4.00 -1.30 -16.71
N VAL A 23 2.89 -1.96 -16.37
CA VAL A 23 2.87 -3.40 -16.01
C VAL A 23 3.40 -4.24 -17.17
N THR A 24 2.92 -4.02 -18.40
CA THR A 24 3.41 -4.72 -19.60
C THR A 24 4.91 -4.51 -19.82
N ALA A 25 5.41 -3.28 -19.63
CA ALA A 25 6.84 -2.98 -19.75
C ALA A 25 7.69 -3.65 -18.66
N SER A 26 7.15 -3.82 -17.44
CA SER A 26 7.79 -4.57 -16.36
C SER A 26 7.95 -6.05 -16.70
N VAL A 27 6.87 -6.69 -17.16
CA VAL A 27 6.85 -8.13 -17.50
C VAL A 27 7.80 -8.44 -18.66
N THR A 28 7.87 -7.54 -19.65
CA THR A 28 8.76 -7.69 -20.81
C THR A 28 10.21 -7.26 -20.55
N SER A 29 10.58 -6.97 -19.29
CA SER A 29 11.93 -6.52 -18.89
C SER A 29 12.46 -5.28 -19.63
N LYS A 30 11.57 -4.48 -20.24
CA LYS A 30 11.91 -3.26 -20.97
C LYS A 30 12.15 -2.09 -20.01
N LYS A 31 13.26 -2.11 -19.29
CA LYS A 31 13.61 -1.11 -18.24
C LYS A 31 13.46 0.34 -18.70
N LYS A 32 13.91 0.68 -19.92
CA LYS A 32 13.76 2.03 -20.50
C LYS A 32 12.29 2.42 -20.67
N ALA A 33 11.47 1.50 -21.20
CA ALA A 33 10.04 1.73 -21.39
C ALA A 33 9.31 1.87 -20.05
N ASN A 34 9.65 1.03 -19.06
CA ASN A 34 9.09 1.10 -17.72
C ASN A 34 9.34 2.48 -17.08
N LYS A 35 10.59 2.98 -17.12
CA LYS A 35 10.93 4.32 -16.63
C LYS A 35 10.16 5.42 -17.36
N ALA A 36 10.06 5.32 -18.70
CA ALA A 36 9.34 6.31 -19.51
C ALA A 36 7.84 6.34 -19.16
N TYR A 37 7.19 5.19 -19.00
CA TYR A 37 5.77 5.12 -18.64
C TYR A 37 5.52 5.59 -17.21
N SER A 38 6.39 5.26 -16.26
CA SER A 38 6.31 5.78 -14.88
C SER A 38 6.37 7.31 -14.87
N GLN A 39 7.31 7.91 -15.61
CA GLN A 39 7.40 9.37 -15.73
C GLN A 39 6.18 9.99 -16.40
N LYS A 40 5.67 9.37 -17.48
CA LYS A 40 4.45 9.83 -18.16
C LYS A 40 3.24 9.80 -17.23
N LEU A 41 3.08 8.73 -16.45
CA LEU A 41 2.00 8.58 -15.48
C LEU A 41 2.08 9.64 -14.38
N LEU A 42 3.25 9.84 -13.77
CA LEU A 42 3.42 10.86 -12.72
C LEU A 42 3.15 12.28 -13.26
N ARG A 43 3.61 12.60 -14.47
CA ARG A 43 3.29 13.89 -15.12
C ARG A 43 1.81 14.05 -15.37
N TYR A 44 1.13 12.97 -15.76
CA TYR A 44 -0.31 13.01 -16.01
C TYR A 44 -1.10 13.19 -14.70
N LEU A 45 -0.71 12.51 -13.62
CA LEU A 45 -1.29 12.72 -12.29
C LEU A 45 -1.11 14.17 -11.80
N ASN A 46 0.04 14.80 -12.05
CA ASN A 46 0.24 16.22 -11.74
C ASN A 46 -0.73 17.12 -12.52
N ARG A 47 -1.01 16.81 -13.80
CA ARG A 47 -2.00 17.56 -14.58
C ARG A 47 -3.42 17.37 -14.05
N LEU A 48 -3.77 16.15 -13.61
CA LEU A 48 -5.06 15.90 -12.97
C LEU A 48 -5.19 16.66 -11.66
N GLU A 49 -4.13 16.73 -10.85
CA GLU A 49 -4.14 17.49 -9.60
C GLU A 49 -4.34 19.00 -9.85
N VAL A 50 -3.72 19.56 -10.90
CA VAL A 50 -3.98 20.95 -11.30
C VAL A 50 -5.44 21.17 -11.71
N LYS A 51 -6.05 20.18 -12.38
CA LYS A 51 -7.42 20.29 -12.90
C LYS A 51 -8.50 20.06 -11.84
N TYR A 52 -8.35 19.04 -11.01
CA TYR A 52 -9.36 18.59 -10.06
C TYR A 52 -9.05 18.96 -8.61
N GLY A 53 -7.87 19.53 -8.37
CA GLY A 53 -7.34 19.73 -7.04
C GLY A 53 -6.73 18.46 -6.46
N GLU A 54 -6.38 18.55 -5.19
CA GLU A 54 -5.77 17.45 -4.47
C GLU A 54 -6.82 16.42 -4.04
N LEU A 55 -7.04 15.41 -4.87
CA LEU A 55 -8.02 14.36 -4.63
C LEU A 55 -7.39 13.07 -4.04
N PRO A 56 -8.11 12.34 -3.16
CA PRO A 56 -7.64 11.08 -2.59
C PRO A 56 -7.13 10.07 -3.62
N SER A 57 -7.87 9.81 -4.70
CA SER A 57 -7.50 8.83 -5.73
C SER A 57 -6.21 9.23 -6.45
N ILE A 58 -5.97 10.53 -6.67
CA ILE A 58 -4.73 11.04 -7.29
C ILE A 58 -3.53 10.78 -6.37
N LEU A 59 -3.63 11.16 -5.10
CA LEU A 59 -2.54 10.99 -4.14
C LEU A 59 -2.22 9.53 -3.87
N ALA A 60 -3.25 8.70 -3.69
CA ALA A 60 -3.11 7.27 -3.48
C ALA A 60 -2.43 6.59 -4.67
N THR A 61 -2.90 6.88 -5.89
CA THR A 61 -2.29 6.36 -7.12
C THR A 61 -0.85 6.82 -7.26
N ARG A 62 -0.55 8.10 -6.97
CA ARG A 62 0.83 8.61 -7.01
C ARG A 62 1.75 7.84 -6.06
N ALA A 63 1.28 7.48 -4.86
CA ALA A 63 2.05 6.71 -3.89
C ALA A 63 2.50 5.34 -4.45
N CYS A 64 1.71 4.73 -5.34
CA CYS A 64 2.06 3.45 -5.96
C CYS A 64 3.32 3.54 -6.85
N TYR A 65 3.57 4.69 -7.47
CA TYR A 65 4.60 4.84 -8.52
C TYR A 65 5.84 5.64 -8.10
N ILE A 66 5.86 6.22 -6.91
CA ILE A 66 7.06 6.89 -6.40
C ILE A 66 7.98 5.95 -5.64
N VAL A 67 9.25 6.33 -5.50
CA VAL A 67 10.25 5.58 -4.72
C VAL A 67 10.36 6.15 -3.31
N GLY A 68 10.57 5.26 -2.33
CA GLY A 68 10.84 5.59 -0.93
C GLY A 68 9.60 5.49 -0.04
N ASN A 69 9.65 4.58 0.94
CA ASN A 69 8.51 4.26 1.80
C ASN A 69 8.00 5.47 2.58
N LYS A 70 8.87 6.35 3.10
CA LYS A 70 8.48 7.57 3.83
C LYS A 70 7.62 8.51 2.97
N ARG A 71 7.95 8.65 1.69
CA ARG A 71 7.18 9.50 0.75
C ARG A 71 5.84 8.86 0.42
N LYS A 72 5.81 7.53 0.23
CA LYS A 72 4.56 6.78 0.04
C LYS A 72 3.63 6.93 1.23
N GLU A 73 4.14 6.71 2.43
CA GLU A 73 3.42 6.89 3.70
C GLU A 73 2.83 8.30 3.82
N THR A 74 3.64 9.33 3.56
CA THR A 74 3.19 10.73 3.62
C THR A 74 2.01 11.00 2.68
N LEU A 75 2.11 10.55 1.42
CA LEU A 75 1.03 10.72 0.44
C LEU A 75 -0.22 9.94 0.82
N LEU A 76 -0.09 8.69 1.24
CA LEU A 76 -1.21 7.83 1.61
C LEU A 76 -1.93 8.35 2.86
N CYS A 77 -1.21 8.80 3.89
CA CYS A 77 -1.82 9.41 5.07
C CYS A 77 -2.58 10.69 4.72
N ARG A 78 -2.03 11.52 3.81
CA ARG A 78 -2.71 12.72 3.31
C ARG A 78 -3.97 12.36 2.51
N ALA A 79 -3.87 11.37 1.62
CA ALA A 79 -4.99 10.85 0.85
C ALA A 79 -6.12 10.33 1.75
N TYR A 80 -5.77 9.59 2.81
CA TYR A 80 -6.74 9.08 3.78
C TYR A 80 -7.46 10.21 4.52
N ARG A 81 -6.72 11.24 4.96
CA ARG A 81 -7.34 12.41 5.61
C ARG A 81 -8.34 13.10 4.68
N LEU A 82 -8.00 13.25 3.41
CA LEU A 82 -8.89 13.86 2.42
C LEU A 82 -10.11 12.97 2.13
N SER A 83 -9.96 11.65 2.06
CA SER A 83 -11.10 10.75 1.85
C SER A 83 -12.05 10.70 3.05
N MET A 84 -11.51 10.85 4.26
CA MET A 84 -12.33 11.03 5.49
C MET A 84 -13.15 12.32 5.43
N GLN A 85 -12.53 13.44 5.04
CA GLN A 85 -13.23 14.74 4.91
C GLN A 85 -14.37 14.69 3.87
N ARG A 86 -14.25 13.84 2.85
CA ARG A 86 -15.23 13.66 1.78
C ARG A 86 -16.26 12.55 2.06
N ASN A 87 -16.13 11.85 3.18
CA ASN A 87 -16.89 10.63 3.49
C ASN A 87 -16.85 9.57 2.36
N ASP A 88 -15.72 9.48 1.67
CA ASP A 88 -15.52 8.58 0.53
C ASP A 88 -15.07 7.20 1.03
N LEU A 89 -16.04 6.34 1.30
CA LEU A 89 -15.82 5.02 1.90
C LEU A 89 -14.93 4.11 1.05
N LEU A 90 -15.02 4.19 -0.28
CA LEU A 90 -14.23 3.32 -1.16
C LEU A 90 -12.76 3.74 -1.12
N ASN A 91 -12.46 5.03 -1.32
CA ASN A 91 -11.08 5.52 -1.19
C ASN A 91 -10.55 5.31 0.24
N GLN A 92 -11.37 5.48 1.28
CA GLN A 92 -10.97 5.17 2.66
C GLN A 92 -10.53 3.70 2.82
N ALA A 93 -11.26 2.76 2.24
CA ALA A 93 -10.93 1.34 2.28
C ALA A 93 -9.66 1.03 1.47
N GLU A 94 -9.57 1.48 0.21
CA GLU A 94 -8.41 1.24 -0.66
C GLU A 94 -7.11 1.85 -0.11
N ILE A 95 -7.20 3.05 0.47
CA ILE A 95 -6.04 3.73 1.06
C ILE A 95 -5.63 3.03 2.36
N ALA A 96 -6.59 2.60 3.20
CA ALA A 96 -6.29 1.81 4.39
C ALA A 96 -5.62 0.48 4.03
N HIS A 97 -6.07 -0.17 2.96
CA HIS A 97 -5.41 -1.34 2.39
C HIS A 97 -3.95 -1.03 2.03
N SER A 98 -3.72 0.02 1.23
CA SER A 98 -2.37 0.43 0.80
C SER A 98 -1.44 0.75 1.98
N LEU A 99 -1.94 1.43 3.01
CA LEU A 99 -1.18 1.72 4.23
C LEU A 99 -0.86 0.45 5.02
N SER A 100 -1.85 -0.42 5.21
CA SER A 100 -1.65 -1.68 5.93
C SER A 100 -0.61 -2.58 5.23
N SER A 101 -0.69 -2.73 3.91
CA SER A 101 0.34 -3.40 3.09
C SER A 101 1.71 -2.73 3.25
N LEU A 102 1.81 -1.40 3.14
CA LEU A 102 3.08 -0.69 3.31
C LEU A 102 3.72 -0.97 4.69
N TYR A 103 2.96 -0.90 5.77
CA TYR A 103 3.50 -1.14 7.12
C TYR A 103 3.85 -2.60 7.37
N ILE A 104 3.01 -3.54 6.91
CA ILE A 104 3.19 -4.98 7.13
C ILE A 104 4.31 -5.51 6.24
N GLU A 105 4.22 -5.31 4.93
CA GLU A 105 5.06 -6.00 3.96
C GLU A 105 6.41 -5.31 3.77
N ASN A 106 6.42 -3.97 3.74
CA ASN A 106 7.62 -3.20 3.38
C ASN A 106 8.36 -2.67 4.60
N LEU A 107 7.65 -2.07 5.57
CA LEU A 107 8.27 -1.46 6.75
C LEU A 107 8.42 -2.44 7.92
N ARG A 108 7.72 -3.59 7.88
CA ARG A 108 7.69 -4.60 8.95
C ARG A 108 7.32 -4.02 10.32
N ARG A 109 6.46 -3.00 10.34
CA ARG A 109 5.97 -2.30 11.54
C ARG A 109 4.59 -2.83 11.94
N TYR A 110 4.61 -3.83 12.82
CA TYR A 110 3.40 -4.58 13.19
C TYR A 110 2.29 -3.70 13.78
N ARG A 111 2.60 -2.81 14.73
CA ARG A 111 1.58 -2.03 15.45
C ARG A 111 0.82 -1.09 14.52
N GLU A 112 1.54 -0.34 13.70
CA GLU A 112 0.98 0.57 12.69
C GLU A 112 0.22 -0.22 11.62
N GLY A 113 0.77 -1.35 11.18
CA GLY A 113 0.12 -2.25 10.24
C GLY A 113 -1.24 -2.74 10.72
N ILE A 114 -1.35 -3.21 11.97
CA ILE A 114 -2.61 -3.68 12.55
C ILE A 114 -3.62 -2.53 12.74
N ASN A 115 -3.16 -1.33 13.10
CA ASN A 115 -4.04 -0.16 13.20
C ASN A 115 -4.70 0.15 11.84
N TRP A 116 -3.92 0.17 10.76
CA TRP A 116 -4.47 0.36 9.41
C TRP A 116 -5.32 -0.80 8.93
N LEU A 117 -4.98 -2.04 9.30
CA LEU A 117 -5.75 -3.23 8.99
C LEU A 117 -7.15 -3.20 9.65
N GLY A 118 -7.25 -2.69 10.88
CA GLY A 118 -8.53 -2.46 11.55
C GLY A 118 -9.41 -1.46 10.81
N LYS A 119 -8.82 -0.37 10.30
CA LYS A 119 -9.51 0.62 9.45
C LYS A 119 -9.96 0.03 8.12
N LEU A 120 -9.11 -0.77 7.46
CA LEU A 120 -9.47 -1.49 6.24
C LEU A 120 -10.73 -2.33 6.46
N LYS A 121 -10.74 -3.17 7.50
CA LYS A 121 -11.91 -4.02 7.81
C LYS A 121 -13.19 -3.22 7.99
N ALA A 122 -13.12 -2.14 8.77
CA ALA A 122 -14.27 -1.29 9.05
C ALA A 122 -14.82 -0.65 7.77
N HIS A 123 -13.95 -0.14 6.91
CA HIS A 123 -14.33 0.56 5.69
C HIS A 123 -14.76 -0.38 4.57
N ALA A 124 -14.06 -1.49 4.36
CA ALA A 124 -14.43 -2.51 3.36
C ALA A 124 -15.84 -3.06 3.60
N ARG A 125 -16.18 -3.37 4.87
CA ARG A 125 -17.52 -3.82 5.24
C ARG A 125 -18.60 -2.77 4.96
N LYS A 126 -18.31 -1.49 5.22
CA LYS A 126 -19.25 -0.39 4.95
C LYS A 126 -19.42 -0.14 3.45
N ALA A 127 -18.33 -0.21 2.69
CA ALA A 127 -18.32 -0.12 1.23
C ALA A 127 -18.91 -1.36 0.55
N LYS A 128 -19.09 -2.47 1.29
CA LYS A 128 -19.49 -3.79 0.78
C LYS A 128 -18.54 -4.32 -0.30
N ASP A 129 -17.25 -4.00 -0.16
CA ASP A 129 -16.21 -4.41 -1.10
C ASP A 129 -15.63 -5.77 -0.69
N LYS A 130 -16.10 -6.83 -1.35
CA LYS A 130 -15.67 -8.21 -1.07
C LYS A 130 -14.19 -8.45 -1.36
N TYR A 131 -13.61 -7.75 -2.33
CA TYR A 131 -12.20 -7.91 -2.66
C TYR A 131 -11.33 -7.36 -1.52
N LEU A 132 -11.67 -6.18 -0.99
CA LEU A 132 -10.96 -5.59 0.14
C LEU A 132 -11.16 -6.36 1.45
N GLU A 133 -12.30 -7.03 1.63
CA GLU A 133 -12.49 -7.99 2.74
C GLU A 133 -11.52 -9.19 2.63
N GLN A 134 -11.31 -9.73 1.44
CA GLN A 134 -10.33 -10.81 1.21
C GLN A 134 -8.89 -10.34 1.43
N GLU A 135 -8.55 -9.13 0.97
CA GLU A 135 -7.23 -8.54 1.22
C GLU A 135 -6.97 -8.30 2.70
N TYR A 136 -8.00 -7.94 3.49
CA TYR A 136 -7.89 -7.87 4.95
C TYR A 136 -7.46 -9.22 5.54
N ASP A 137 -8.08 -10.33 5.12
CA ASP A 137 -7.73 -11.66 5.65
C ASP A 137 -6.30 -12.07 5.25
N ARG A 138 -5.90 -11.79 3.99
CA ARG A 138 -4.53 -12.02 3.52
C ARG A 138 -3.51 -11.26 4.37
N LEU A 139 -3.70 -9.96 4.57
CA LEU A 139 -2.78 -9.12 5.32
C LEU A 139 -2.78 -9.43 6.82
N ARG A 140 -3.90 -9.89 7.36
CA ARG A 140 -3.97 -10.39 8.75
C ARG A 140 -3.03 -11.57 8.96
N LEU A 141 -3.02 -12.53 8.04
CA LEU A 141 -2.11 -13.68 8.09
C LEU A 141 -0.65 -13.24 7.99
N GLU A 142 -0.33 -12.29 7.12
CA GLU A 142 1.04 -11.78 6.99
C GLU A 142 1.48 -11.03 8.26
N ALA A 143 0.61 -10.22 8.87
CA ALA A 143 0.91 -9.53 10.12
C ALA A 143 1.18 -10.49 11.28
N GLN A 144 0.49 -11.63 11.33
CA GLN A 144 0.73 -12.69 12.33
C GLN A 144 2.14 -13.27 12.21
N LYS A 145 2.64 -13.48 10.98
CA LYS A 145 4.02 -13.97 10.76
C LYS A 145 5.06 -12.99 11.30
N ILE A 146 4.81 -11.69 11.16
CA ILE A 146 5.69 -10.65 11.72
C ILE A 146 5.67 -10.72 13.24
N LYS A 147 4.48 -10.73 13.85
CA LYS A 147 4.32 -10.84 15.31
C LYS A 147 5.07 -12.05 15.89
N ALA A 148 4.92 -13.21 15.24
CA ALA A 148 5.56 -14.46 15.68
C ALA A 148 7.10 -14.38 15.60
N LYS A 149 7.65 -13.71 14.57
CA LYS A 149 9.10 -13.49 14.44
C LYS A 149 9.64 -12.49 15.48
N SER A 150 8.86 -11.48 15.85
CA SER A 150 9.23 -10.51 16.88
C SER A 150 9.17 -11.06 18.31
N GLY A 151 8.44 -12.15 18.54
CA GLY A 151 8.21 -12.76 19.86
C GLY A 151 9.07 -13.99 20.17
N LYS A 152 9.90 -14.48 19.26
CA LYS A 152 10.87 -15.55 19.56
C LYS A 152 12.09 -14.94 20.26
N PRO A 153 12.40 -15.29 21.53
CA PRO A 153 13.68 -14.93 22.11
C PRO A 153 14.82 -15.61 21.34
N ALA A 154 15.88 -14.87 21.06
CA ALA A 154 17.11 -15.41 20.51
C ALA A 154 17.86 -16.19 21.60
N SER A 155 17.50 -17.45 21.85
CA SER A 155 18.34 -18.36 22.65
C SER A 155 18.03 -19.84 22.36
N SER A 156 18.88 -20.46 21.54
CA SER A 156 19.38 -21.81 21.77
C SER A 156 20.67 -22.02 20.98
N ILE A 157 21.74 -21.36 21.42
CA ILE A 157 23.12 -21.82 21.22
C ILE A 157 23.83 -21.61 22.55
N ARG A 158 23.68 -22.59 23.44
CA ARG A 158 24.35 -22.87 24.74
C ARG A 158 23.37 -23.84 25.43
N GLU A 159 23.67 -25.11 25.72
CA GLU A 159 24.91 -25.82 26.07
C GLU A 159 24.74 -27.33 25.78
N HIS A 160 25.85 -28.03 25.51
CA HIS A 160 26.21 -29.29 26.18
C HIS A 160 27.71 -29.15 26.49
N GLU A 161 28.06 -28.85 27.74
CA GLU A 161 28.50 -29.82 28.78
C GLU A 161 29.86 -30.47 28.44
N ARG A 162 30.96 -30.03 29.05
CA ARG A 162 31.52 -30.38 30.39
C ARG A 162 32.05 -31.83 30.48
N GLY A 163 33.32 -31.93 30.88
CA GLY A 163 33.96 -33.11 31.50
C GLY A 163 35.36 -33.36 30.94
N GLY A 164 36.47 -33.42 31.69
CA GLY A 164 36.78 -33.30 33.12
C GLY A 164 38.29 -32.96 33.23
N VAL A 165 38.72 -32.20 34.25
CA VAL A 165 39.44 -32.68 35.46
C VAL A 165 40.58 -33.67 35.19
N GLY A 166 41.79 -33.28 35.59
CA GLY A 166 42.90 -34.20 35.83
C GLY A 166 44.25 -33.49 35.86
N SER A 167 44.86 -33.45 37.04
CA SER A 167 46.14 -32.87 37.45
C SER A 167 47.33 -33.03 36.50
#